data_AF-A0A7C3XL59-F1
#
_entry.id   AF-A0A7C3XL59-F1
#
_cell.length_a   1.000
_cell.length_b   1.000
_cell.length_c   1.000
_cell.angle_alpha   90.00
_cell.angle_beta   90.00
_cell.angle_gamma   90.00
#
_symmetry.space_group_name_H-M   'P 1'
#
loop_
_entity.id
_entity.type
_entity.pdbx_description
1 polymer ?
#
loop_
_entity_poly.entity_id
_entity_poly.type
_entity_poly.pdbx_seq_one_letter_code
_entity_poly.pdbx_strand_id
1 'polypeptide(L)'
;MDRLKAIHVVYARWCPHCVPLTVDSMENVAKELGAAFVLHDIDSEEADEADELVKKYGDWSDDYLIPQVFLEFENGEFRHILTGRPEGVKFTRKAIEDFLQSKFYRTLREQNMGTKR
;
A
#
# COMPACT_ATOMS: atom_id res chain seq x y z
N MET A 1 -0.60 9.99 -15.28
CA MET A 1 -0.93 9.16 -14.11
C MET A 1 -2.41 9.39 -13.86
N ASP A 2 -3.18 8.30 -13.83
CA ASP A 2 -4.62 8.37 -13.62
C ASP A 2 -4.94 8.66 -12.15
N ARG A 3 -6.22 8.87 -11.83
CA ARG A 3 -6.68 8.98 -10.45
C ARG A 3 -6.50 7.66 -9.71
N LEU A 4 -6.31 7.77 -8.41
CA LEU A 4 -6.17 6.63 -7.53
C LEU A 4 -7.56 6.07 -7.24
N LYS A 5 -7.75 4.78 -7.56
CA LYS A 5 -8.97 4.06 -7.30
C LYS A 5 -8.94 3.43 -5.91
N ALA A 6 -7.86 2.72 -5.58
CA ALA A 6 -7.73 2.03 -4.30
C ALA A 6 -6.27 1.93 -3.83
N ILE A 7 -6.09 1.79 -2.51
CA ILE A 7 -4.84 1.38 -1.88
C ILE A 7 -5.05 0.00 -1.28
N HIS A 8 -4.25 -0.95 -1.72
CA HIS A 8 -4.26 -2.33 -1.23
C HIS A 8 -3.08 -2.56 -0.30
N VAL A 9 -3.33 -3.20 0.84
CA VAL A 9 -2.29 -3.54 1.81
C VAL A 9 -2.37 -5.03 2.13
N VAL A 10 -1.33 -5.76 1.73
CA VAL A 10 -1.10 -7.15 2.14
C VAL A 10 -0.44 -7.15 3.50
N TYR A 11 -1.04 -7.85 4.47
CA TYR A 11 -0.66 -7.72 5.87
C TYR A 11 -1.00 -8.95 6.70
N ALA A 12 -0.50 -8.97 7.93
CA ALA A 12 -0.96 -9.87 8.98
C ALA A 12 -1.14 -9.08 10.28
N ARG A 13 -2.10 -9.48 11.13
CA ARG A 13 -2.41 -8.78 12.38
C ARG A 13 -1.29 -8.84 13.42
N TRP A 14 -0.52 -9.91 13.43
CA TRP A 14 0.62 -10.08 14.36
C TRP A 14 1.87 -9.31 13.92
N CYS A 15 1.92 -8.82 12.68
CA CYS A 15 3.12 -8.22 12.13
C CYS A 15 3.29 -6.76 12.59
N PRO A 16 4.36 -6.41 13.31
CA PRO A 16 4.56 -5.06 13.85
C PRO A 16 4.93 -4.02 12.77
N HIS A 17 5.30 -4.48 11.57
CA HIS A 17 5.46 -3.63 10.40
C HIS A 17 4.12 -3.28 9.76
N CYS A 18 3.13 -4.16 9.91
CA CYS A 18 1.79 -4.03 9.36
C CYS A 18 0.91 -3.15 10.25
N VAL A 19 0.61 -3.63 11.46
CA VAL A 19 -0.36 -3.03 12.37
C VAL A 19 0.36 -2.52 13.62
N PRO A 20 0.14 -1.27 14.05
CA PRO A 20 -0.65 -0.23 13.37
C PRO A 20 0.09 0.46 12.21
N LEU A 21 1.41 0.27 12.09
CA LEU A 21 2.27 1.18 11.33
C LEU A 21 1.84 1.43 9.88
N THR A 22 1.82 0.39 9.04
CA THR A 22 1.56 0.54 7.60
C THR A 22 0.07 0.67 7.32
N VAL A 23 -0.76 -0.12 8.01
CA VAL A 23 -2.23 -0.09 7.86
C VAL A 23 -2.77 1.29 8.17
N ASP A 24 -2.48 1.86 9.35
CA ASP A 24 -3.02 3.16 9.74
C ASP A 24 -2.48 4.28 8.85
N SER A 25 -1.20 4.20 8.45
CA SER A 25 -0.60 5.19 7.55
C SER A 25 -1.30 5.19 6.19
N MET A 26 -1.52 4.02 5.60
CA MET A 26 -2.13 3.90 4.28
C MET A 26 -3.64 4.15 4.31
N GLU A 27 -4.32 3.84 5.40
CA GLU A 27 -5.73 4.20 5.60
C GLU A 27 -5.90 5.73 5.60
N ASN A 28 -5.01 6.45 6.30
CA ASN A 28 -5.00 7.91 6.30
C ASN A 28 -4.74 8.49 4.90
N VAL A 29 -3.83 7.88 4.13
CA VAL A 29 -3.56 8.27 2.75
C VAL A 29 -4.79 8.03 1.86
N ALA A 30 -5.44 6.86 1.97
CA ALA A 30 -6.63 6.55 1.19
C ALA A 30 -7.76 7.56 1.48
N LYS A 31 -8.01 7.86 2.77
CA LYS A 31 -8.96 8.89 3.22
C LYS A 31 -8.62 10.26 2.65
N GLU A 32 -7.35 10.66 2.72
CA GLU A 32 -6.87 11.94 2.20
C GLU A 32 -7.11 12.08 0.69
N LEU A 33 -6.83 11.01 -0.07
CA LEU A 33 -6.92 11.01 -1.52
C LEU A 33 -8.34 10.69 -2.04
N GLY A 34 -9.28 10.33 -1.16
CA GLY A 34 -10.61 9.90 -1.55
C GLY A 34 -10.63 8.57 -2.31
N ALA A 35 -9.66 7.69 -2.05
CA ALA A 35 -9.54 6.37 -2.65
C ALA A 35 -10.09 5.29 -1.70
N ALA A 36 -10.44 4.13 -2.26
CA ALA A 36 -10.79 2.95 -1.46
C ALA A 36 -9.57 2.43 -0.68
N PHE A 37 -9.82 1.79 0.46
CA PHE A 37 -8.79 1.13 1.27
C PHE A 37 -9.14 -0.35 1.41
N VAL A 38 -8.26 -1.22 0.93
CA VAL A 38 -8.48 -2.67 0.85
C VAL A 38 -7.38 -3.40 1.59
N LEU A 39 -7.77 -4.29 2.49
CA LEU A 39 -6.86 -5.08 3.31
C LEU A 39 -6.88 -6.53 2.86
N HIS A 40 -5.70 -7.12 2.72
CA HIS A 40 -5.50 -8.52 2.34
C HIS A 40 -4.75 -9.23 3.47
N ASP A 41 -5.48 -9.92 4.33
CA ASP A 41 -4.93 -10.62 5.51
C ASP A 41 -4.43 -12.02 5.11
N ILE A 42 -3.12 -12.24 5.19
CA ILE A 42 -2.49 -13.52 4.79
C ILE A 42 -2.82 -14.67 5.76
N ASP A 43 -3.37 -14.37 6.93
CA ASP A 43 -3.84 -15.38 7.89
C ASP A 43 -5.34 -15.69 7.73
N SER A 44 -6.00 -15.16 6.70
CA SER A 44 -7.44 -15.34 6.46
C SER A 44 -7.74 -16.36 5.36
N GLU A 45 -9.03 -16.68 5.17
CA GLU A 45 -9.49 -17.51 4.06
C GLU A 45 -9.24 -16.86 2.67
N GLU A 46 -8.94 -15.56 2.64
CA GLU A 46 -8.64 -14.77 1.43
C GLU A 46 -7.13 -14.69 1.15
N ALA A 47 -6.29 -15.48 1.82
CA ALA A 47 -4.83 -15.49 1.63
C ALA A 47 -4.42 -15.69 0.16
N ASP A 48 -5.18 -16.49 -0.60
CA ASP A 48 -4.94 -16.69 -2.04
C ASP A 48 -5.04 -15.38 -2.84
N GLU A 49 -5.92 -14.45 -2.47
CA GLU A 49 -6.04 -13.15 -3.13
C GLU A 49 -4.84 -12.25 -2.84
N ALA A 50 -4.34 -12.31 -1.60
CA ALA A 50 -3.12 -11.62 -1.19
C ALA A 50 -1.92 -12.13 -2.01
N ASP A 51 -1.76 -13.45 -2.12
CA ASP A 51 -0.69 -14.09 -2.88
C ASP A 51 -0.76 -13.74 -4.37
N GLU A 52 -1.94 -13.79 -4.98
CA GLU A 52 -2.12 -13.43 -6.39
C GLU A 52 -1.80 -11.95 -6.66
N LEU A 53 -2.12 -11.05 -5.74
CA LEU A 53 -1.76 -9.65 -5.85
C LEU A 53 -0.24 -9.46 -5.80
N VAL A 54 0.45 -10.10 -4.85
CA VAL A 54 1.91 -10.03 -4.71
C VAL A 54 2.61 -10.67 -5.90
N LYS A 55 2.16 -11.84 -6.38
CA LYS A 55 2.71 -12.52 -7.58
C LYS A 55 2.67 -11.64 -8.81
N LYS A 56 1.58 -10.89 -9.01
CA LYS A 56 1.37 -10.09 -10.23
C LYS A 56 2.09 -8.76 -10.19
N TYR A 57 2.16 -8.11 -9.04
CA TYR A 57 2.55 -6.70 -8.97
C TYR A 57 3.62 -6.37 -7.94
N GLY A 58 3.98 -7.31 -7.06
CA GLY A 58 4.82 -7.06 -5.90
C GLY A 58 6.14 -7.81 -5.90
N ASP A 59 6.77 -7.80 -4.73
CA ASP A 59 8.01 -8.53 -4.47
C ASP A 59 7.65 -9.96 -4.07
N TRP A 60 7.35 -10.81 -5.06
CA TRP A 60 7.02 -12.21 -4.81
C TRP A 60 8.25 -13.08 -4.52
N SER A 61 8.10 -13.92 -3.51
CA SER A 61 8.90 -15.12 -3.24
C SER A 61 8.04 -16.09 -2.43
N ASP A 62 8.44 -17.36 -2.34
CA ASP A 62 7.73 -18.35 -1.52
C ASP A 62 7.58 -17.89 -0.05
N ASP A 63 8.55 -17.12 0.46
CA ASP A 63 8.53 -16.48 1.78
C ASP A 63 8.53 -14.93 1.67
N TYR A 64 7.61 -14.37 0.86
CA TYR A 64 7.60 -12.92 0.64
C TYR A 64 7.40 -12.12 1.93
N LEU A 65 7.97 -10.92 1.94
CA LEU A 65 7.88 -10.04 3.10
C LEU A 65 6.58 -9.24 3.09
N ILE A 66 5.99 -9.10 4.27
CA ILE A 66 4.86 -8.21 4.55
C ILE A 66 5.27 -7.05 5.47
N PRO A 67 4.59 -5.89 5.42
CA PRO A 67 3.49 -5.58 4.51
C PRO A 67 3.96 -5.29 3.09
N GLN A 68 3.07 -5.49 2.12
CA GLN A 68 3.24 -4.92 0.77
C GLN A 68 2.09 -3.97 0.45
N VAL A 69 2.40 -2.84 -0.18
CA VAL A 69 1.41 -1.80 -0.50
C VAL A 69 1.37 -1.53 -2.00
N PHE A 70 0.15 -1.51 -2.53
CA PHE A 70 -0.14 -1.29 -3.94
C PHE A 70 -1.13 -0.15 -4.13
N LEU A 71 -0.92 0.62 -5.19
CA LEU A 71 -1.82 1.65 -5.68
C LEU A 71 -2.52 1.12 -6.93
N GLU A 72 -3.84 1.01 -6.88
CA GLU A 72 -4.68 0.73 -8.04
C GLU A 72 -5.16 2.06 -8.65
N PHE A 73 -4.97 2.23 -9.95
CA PHE A 73 -5.42 3.40 -10.69
C PHE A 73 -6.70 3.09 -11.49
N GLU A 74 -7.48 4.12 -11.83
CA GLU A 74 -8.74 3.98 -12.58
C GLU A 74 -8.57 3.32 -13.96
N ASN A 75 -7.38 3.42 -14.57
CA ASN A 75 -7.04 2.73 -15.81
C ASN A 75 -6.71 1.23 -15.64
N GLY A 76 -6.79 0.69 -14.42
CA GLY A 76 -6.44 -0.69 -14.08
C GLY A 76 -4.93 -0.93 -13.89
N GLU A 77 -4.09 0.10 -13.94
CA GLU A 77 -2.67 -0.02 -13.60
C GLU A 77 -2.52 -0.24 -12.09
N PHE A 78 -1.66 -1.19 -11.71
CA PHE A 78 -1.21 -1.38 -10.34
C PHE A 78 0.23 -0.91 -10.20
N ARG A 79 0.52 -0.25 -9.08
CA ARG A 79 1.88 0.16 -8.72
C ARG A 79 2.21 -0.21 -7.30
N HIS A 80 3.24 -1.02 -7.14
CA HIS A 80 3.81 -1.34 -5.84
C HIS A 80 4.71 -0.21 -5.32
N ILE A 81 4.54 0.14 -4.04
CA ILE A 81 5.22 1.31 -3.44
C ILE A 81 5.96 1.00 -2.14
N LEU A 82 5.69 -0.14 -1.50
CA LEU A 82 6.30 -0.50 -0.22
C LEU A 82 6.34 -2.01 -0.06
N THR A 83 7.48 -2.50 0.41
CA THR A 83 7.64 -3.83 1.03
C THR A 83 8.24 -3.64 2.41
N GLY A 84 7.76 -4.39 3.39
CA GLY A 84 8.31 -4.43 4.74
C GLY A 84 9.84 -4.60 4.72
N ARG A 85 10.52 -3.86 5.59
CA ARG A 85 11.99 -3.85 5.66
C ARG A 85 12.46 -4.83 6.72
N PRO A 86 13.12 -5.95 6.37
CA PRO A 86 13.52 -6.98 7.33
C PRO A 86 14.52 -6.46 8.37
N GLU A 87 15.19 -5.34 8.11
CA GLU A 87 16.09 -4.64 9.04
C GLU A 87 15.36 -4.05 10.27
N GLY A 88 14.03 -3.95 10.21
CA GLY A 88 13.18 -3.63 11.36
C GLY A 88 12.18 -2.50 11.14
N VAL A 89 11.23 -2.38 12.07
CA VAL A 89 10.06 -1.49 12.00
C VAL A 89 10.44 -0.03 11.72
N LYS A 90 11.57 0.44 12.26
CA LYS A 90 12.07 1.81 12.04
C LYS A 90 12.39 2.10 10.56
N PHE A 91 12.89 1.11 9.82
CA PHE A 91 13.21 1.26 8.40
C PHE A 91 11.95 1.23 7.54
N THR A 92 10.95 0.42 7.93
CA THR A 92 9.64 0.44 7.28
C THR A 92 8.95 1.79 7.48
N ARG A 93 8.99 2.34 8.69
CA ARG A 93 8.49 3.70 8.99
C ARG A 93 9.18 4.75 8.11
N LYS A 94 10.50 4.70 8.01
CA LYS A 94 11.27 5.62 7.17
C LYS A 94 10.88 5.52 5.69
N ALA A 95 10.65 4.31 5.18
CA ALA A 95 10.19 4.11 3.81
C ALA A 95 8.79 4.71 3.57
N ILE A 96 7.88 4.59 4.54
CA ILE A 96 6.57 5.27 4.49
C ILE A 96 6.75 6.79 4.48
N GLU A 97 7.57 7.33 5.38
CA GLU A 97 7.86 8.78 5.43
C GLU A 97 8.45 9.29 4.11
N ASP A 98 9.37 8.54 3.51
CA ASP A 98 9.98 8.87 2.22
C ASP A 98 8.96 8.87 1.08
N PHE A 99 8.06 7.88 1.06
CA PHE A 99 6.94 7.85 0.14
C PHE A 99 6.07 9.12 0.29
N LEU A 100 5.66 9.46 1.51
CA LEU A 100 4.81 10.63 1.79
C LEU A 100 5.50 11.97 1.46
N GLN A 101 6.82 12.02 1.49
CA GLN A 101 7.58 13.22 1.14
C GLN A 101 7.92 13.31 -0.36
N SER A 102 7.78 12.20 -1.08
CA SER A 102 8.19 12.07 -2.47
C SER A 102 7.45 13.02 -3.42
N LYS A 103 8.13 13.39 -4.50
CA LYS A 103 7.50 14.14 -5.62
C LYS A 103 6.31 13.36 -6.19
N PHE A 104 6.41 12.04 -6.24
CA PHE A 104 5.35 11.15 -6.70
C PHE A 104 4.06 11.33 -5.89
N TYR A 105 4.14 11.26 -4.55
CA TYR A 105 2.98 11.43 -3.68
C TYR A 105 2.37 12.83 -3.81
N ARG A 106 3.18 13.88 -3.92
CA ARG A 106 2.68 15.25 -4.15
C ARG A 106 1.87 15.35 -5.44
N THR A 107 2.37 14.79 -6.54
CA THR A 107 1.64 14.75 -7.81
C THR A 107 0.36 13.91 -7.70
N LEU A 108 0.40 12.79 -6.97
CA LEU A 108 -0.79 11.97 -6.71
C LEU A 108 -1.86 12.75 -5.94
N ARG A 109 -1.48 13.51 -4.91
CA ARG A 109 -2.39 14.40 -4.16
C ARG A 109 -3.03 15.46 -5.05
N GLU A 110 -2.23 16.17 -5.84
CA GLU A 110 -2.71 17.24 -6.73
C GLU A 110 -3.76 16.72 -7.72
N GLN A 111 -3.56 15.52 -8.27
CA GLN A 111 -4.48 14.90 -9.23
C GLN A 111 -5.80 14.45 -8.59
N ASN A 112 -5.75 13.91 -7.37
CA ASN A 112 -6.95 13.42 -6.69
C ASN A 112 -7.73 14.54 -5.98
N MET A 113 -7.05 15.60 -5.52
CA MET A 113 -7.69 16.77 -4.89
C MET A 113 -8.16 17.85 -5.88
N GLY A 114 -7.64 17.86 -7.11
CA GLY A 114 -7.97 18.84 -8.15
C GLY A 114 -9.39 18.79 -8.72
N THR A 115 -10.24 17.85 -8.27
CA THR A 115 -11.61 17.63 -8.77
C THR A 115 -12.69 18.25 -7.88
N LYS A 116 -12.37 19.35 -7.18
CA LYS A 116 -13.40 20.23 -6.58
C LYS A 116 -13.57 21.47 -7.48
N ARG A 117 -14.37 21.35 -8.53
CA ARG A 117 -14.96 22.51 -9.24
C ARG A 117 -16.47 22.33 -9.28
#